data_AF-A0A1G7TKL5-F1
#
_entry.id   AF-A0A1G7TKL5-F1
#
_cell.length_a   1.000
_cell.length_b   1.000
_cell.length_c   1.000
_cell.angle_alpha   90.00
_cell.angle_beta   90.00
_cell.angle_gamma   90.00
#
_symmetry.space_group_name_H-M   'P 1'
#
loop_
_entity.id
_entity.type
_entity.pdbx_description
1 polymer ?
#
loop_
_entity_poly.entity_id
_entity_poly.type
_entity_poly.pdbx_seq_one_letter_code
_entity_poly.pdbx_strand_id
1 'polypeptide(L)'
;MSNHLIGAFGLFWQRDEVFGPHDAGERWQLLGRRNQNKGALRVCDFRRARGFYLLYNDYGATYVGLASGAHGLGQRLKAHDQDKQKDWSRFSWFSFDNVEDWPERDGWSRIVTRNAVENVSTRSAVGEFEALLIQVLGTRSQNQMRFTGAERWEQIFVADYAPGFLMSRVDRRPIKSRLLASYLEL
;
A
#
# COMPACT_ATOMS: atom_id res chain seq x y z
N MET A 1 -19.51 -7.73 -7.76
CA MET A 1 -18.40 -7.88 -8.73
C MET A 1 -17.63 -6.56 -8.75
N SER A 2 -16.31 -6.60 -8.59
CA SER A 2 -15.45 -5.40 -8.61
C SER A 2 -15.42 -4.80 -10.01
N ASN A 3 -15.70 -3.50 -10.16
CA ASN A 3 -15.71 -2.79 -11.43
C ASN A 3 -14.53 -1.80 -11.54
N HIS A 4 -13.41 -2.15 -10.89
CA HIS A 4 -12.23 -1.30 -10.74
C HIS A 4 -10.93 -2.03 -11.03
N LEU A 5 -9.96 -1.32 -11.57
CA LEU A 5 -8.63 -1.82 -11.87
C LEU A 5 -7.76 -1.78 -10.61
N ILE A 6 -7.65 -0.65 -9.92
CA ILE A 6 -6.88 -0.47 -8.69
C ILE A 6 -7.78 -0.75 -7.49
N GLY A 7 -7.40 -1.70 -6.63
CA GLY A 7 -8.16 -2.02 -5.41
C GLY A 7 -7.72 -1.21 -4.20
N ALA A 8 -6.42 -0.91 -4.10
CA ALA A 8 -5.87 -0.08 -3.03
C ALA A 8 -4.64 0.70 -3.50
N PHE A 9 -4.38 1.84 -2.89
CA PHE A 9 -3.19 2.63 -3.20
C PHE A 9 -2.70 3.45 -2.01
N GLY A 10 -1.41 3.77 -2.01
CA GLY A 10 -0.76 4.68 -1.08
C GLY A 10 0.05 5.72 -1.84
N LEU A 11 0.03 6.97 -1.38
CA LEU A 11 0.69 8.08 -2.06
C LEU A 11 1.78 8.70 -1.18
N PHE A 12 2.97 8.89 -1.74
CA PHE A 12 4.09 9.62 -1.15
C PHE A 12 4.49 9.17 0.26
N TRP A 13 4.45 7.85 0.50
CA TRP A 13 4.92 7.26 1.75
C TRP A 13 6.42 7.51 1.91
N GLN A 14 6.84 7.82 3.14
CA GLN A 14 8.22 8.07 3.49
C GLN A 14 8.97 6.75 3.59
N ARG A 15 10.13 6.67 2.94
CA ARG A 15 11.00 5.51 2.96
C ARG A 15 11.42 5.13 4.39
N ASP A 16 11.88 6.13 5.14
CA ASP A 16 12.49 5.92 6.46
C ASP A 16 11.49 5.48 7.53
N GLU A 17 10.20 5.74 7.32
CA GLU A 17 9.12 5.25 8.18
C GLU A 17 8.84 3.74 7.96
N VAL A 18 9.31 3.16 6.86
CA VAL A 18 9.16 1.72 6.54
C VAL A 18 10.46 0.93 6.72
N PHE A 19 11.60 1.56 6.40
CA PHE A 19 12.91 0.91 6.37
C PHE A 19 13.90 1.53 7.37
N GLY A 20 13.43 2.40 8.26
CA GLY A 20 14.26 3.08 9.23
C GLY A 20 14.86 2.17 10.31
N PRO A 21 15.71 2.73 11.19
CA PRO A 21 16.46 1.97 12.20
C PRO A 21 15.58 1.18 13.18
N HIS A 22 14.33 1.61 13.37
CA HIS A 22 13.35 0.96 14.25
C HIS A 22 12.90 -0.42 13.74
N ASP A 23 13.11 -0.71 12.45
CA ASP A 23 12.68 -1.94 11.77
C ASP A 23 13.85 -2.87 11.40
N ALA A 24 15.04 -2.69 11.99
CA ALA A 24 16.24 -3.49 11.73
C ALA A 24 16.03 -4.99 12.06
N GLY A 25 15.57 -5.77 11.07
CA GLY A 25 15.47 -7.24 11.14
C GLY A 25 14.32 -7.86 10.33
N GLU A 26 13.82 -9.02 10.80
CA GLU A 26 12.75 -9.82 10.15
C GLU A 26 11.33 -9.23 10.31
N ARG A 27 11.19 -8.08 10.97
CA ARG A 27 9.90 -7.54 11.42
C ARG A 27 9.37 -6.36 10.62
N TRP A 28 10.13 -5.83 9.65
CA TRP A 28 9.69 -4.72 8.81
C TRP A 28 8.30 -4.98 8.19
N GLN A 29 7.41 -4.01 8.17
CA GLN A 29 6.06 -4.13 7.62
C GLN A 29 5.72 -2.93 6.74
N LEU A 30 4.99 -3.16 5.64
CA LEU A 30 4.50 -2.07 4.81
C LEU A 30 3.09 -1.69 5.28
N LEU A 31 3.00 -1.12 6.48
CA LEU A 31 1.71 -0.85 7.11
C LEU A 31 1.07 0.42 6.58
N GLY A 32 -0.16 0.27 6.10
CA GLY A 32 -1.07 1.37 5.83
C GLY A 32 -2.27 1.30 6.76
N ARG A 33 -2.96 2.43 6.89
CA ARG A 33 -4.22 2.51 7.61
C ARG A 33 -5.29 3.32 6.91
N ARG A 34 -6.53 3.02 7.28
CA ARG A 34 -7.73 3.80 6.98
C ARG A 34 -8.43 4.17 8.28
N ASN A 35 -8.97 5.40 8.29
CA ASN A 35 -9.57 6.02 9.46
C ASN A 35 -8.58 6.15 10.63
N GLN A 36 -9.01 6.79 11.73
CA GLN A 36 -8.19 6.98 12.94
C GLN A 36 -8.93 6.59 14.23
N ASN A 37 -10.27 6.55 14.19
CA ASN A 37 -11.11 6.27 15.36
C ASN A 37 -11.13 4.77 15.69
N LYS A 38 -11.05 4.41 16.97
CA LYS A 38 -10.87 3.02 17.45
C LYS A 38 -11.78 1.97 16.79
N GLY A 39 -13.07 2.27 16.57
CA GLY A 39 -14.01 1.32 15.95
C GLY A 39 -13.97 1.25 14.41
N ALA A 40 -13.42 2.28 13.76
CA ALA A 40 -13.37 2.39 12.30
C ALA A 40 -11.94 2.20 11.75
N LEU A 41 -10.94 2.22 12.62
CA LEU A 41 -9.54 2.05 12.27
C LEU A 41 -9.35 0.68 11.61
N ARG A 42 -8.69 0.69 10.46
CA ARG A 42 -8.25 -0.49 9.74
C ARG A 42 -6.77 -0.36 9.44
N VAL A 43 -5.99 -1.39 9.73
CA VAL A 43 -4.56 -1.48 9.43
C VAL A 43 -4.32 -2.68 8.54
N CYS A 44 -3.53 -2.50 7.48
CA CYS A 44 -3.20 -3.57 6.54
C CYS A 44 -1.70 -3.56 6.23
N ASP A 45 -1.14 -4.74 6.01
CA ASP A 45 0.25 -4.92 5.56
C ASP A 45 0.29 -5.20 4.06
N PHE A 46 0.82 -4.25 3.30
CA PHE A 46 0.82 -4.27 1.84
C PHE A 46 2.03 -4.97 1.23
N ARG A 47 2.91 -5.61 2.03
CA ARG A 47 4.14 -6.24 1.54
C ARG A 47 3.89 -7.21 0.38
N ARG A 48 2.76 -7.90 0.37
CA ARG A 48 2.43 -8.92 -0.63
C ARG A 48 1.43 -8.48 -1.68
N ALA A 49 0.94 -7.24 -1.58
CA ALA A 49 0.07 -6.68 -2.62
C ALA A 49 0.83 -6.61 -3.96
N ARG A 50 0.12 -6.89 -5.05
CA ARG A 50 0.66 -6.89 -6.41
C ARG A 50 0.19 -5.66 -7.16
N GLY A 51 1.07 -5.12 -7.99
CA GLY A 51 0.76 -3.96 -8.81
C GLY A 51 2.02 -3.24 -9.23
N PHE A 52 2.07 -1.93 -9.03
CA PHE A 52 3.23 -1.13 -9.38
C PHE A 52 3.50 -0.06 -8.33
N TYR A 53 4.72 0.46 -8.36
CA TYR A 53 5.18 1.51 -7.46
C TYR A 53 6.00 2.55 -8.20
N LEU A 54 6.03 3.75 -7.63
CA LEU A 54 6.82 4.88 -8.10
C LEU A 54 7.73 5.31 -6.98
N LEU A 55 9.01 5.50 -7.29
CA LEU A 55 9.98 6.08 -6.36
C LEU A 55 10.16 7.55 -6.68
N TYR A 56 10.32 8.35 -5.64
CA TYR A 56 10.53 9.78 -5.72
C TYR A 56 11.77 10.18 -4.93
N ASN A 57 12.51 11.15 -5.45
CA ASN A 57 13.46 11.94 -4.68
C ASN A 57 12.96 13.39 -4.60
N ASP A 58 13.84 14.32 -4.26
CA ASP A 58 13.49 15.74 -4.10
C ASP A 58 13.14 16.43 -5.43
N TYR A 59 13.53 15.84 -6.57
CA TYR A 59 13.28 16.38 -7.91
C TYR A 59 12.01 15.83 -8.57
N GLY A 60 11.37 14.82 -7.97
CA GLY A 60 10.15 14.21 -8.48
C GLY A 60 10.25 12.69 -8.63
N ALA A 61 9.43 12.13 -9.52
CA ALA A 61 9.41 10.69 -9.78
C ALA A 61 10.69 10.26 -10.54
N THR A 62 11.44 9.30 -10.01
CA THR A 62 12.72 8.84 -10.57
C THR A 62 12.64 7.44 -11.16
N TYR A 63 11.68 6.64 -10.73
CA TYR A 63 11.57 5.25 -11.16
C TYR A 63 10.13 4.74 -11.06
N VAL A 64 9.73 3.88 -12.00
CA VAL A 64 8.49 3.10 -11.95
C VAL A 64 8.84 1.62 -12.03
N GLY A 65 8.32 0.83 -11.10
CA GLY A 65 8.57 -0.60 -11.03
C GLY A 65 7.29 -1.42 -10.96
N LEU A 66 7.37 -2.65 -11.48
CA LEU A 66 6.29 -3.63 -11.42
C LEU A 66 6.55 -4.64 -10.29
N ALA A 67 5.47 -5.06 -9.65
CA ALA A 67 5.47 -6.02 -8.55
C ALA A 67 4.37 -7.07 -8.79
N SER A 68 4.58 -7.91 -9.80
CA SER A 68 3.61 -8.95 -10.23
C SER A 68 3.83 -10.33 -9.61
N GLY A 69 5.01 -10.58 -9.01
CA GLY A 69 5.36 -11.86 -8.42
C GLY A 69 4.76 -12.11 -7.03
N ALA A 70 4.91 -13.34 -6.52
CA ALA A 70 4.32 -13.80 -5.25
C ALA A 70 4.78 -13.02 -4.00
N HIS A 71 5.90 -12.29 -4.09
CA HIS A 71 6.46 -11.48 -3.01
C HIS A 71 6.07 -9.98 -3.09
N GLY A 72 5.28 -9.60 -4.10
CA GLY A 72 4.59 -8.31 -4.19
C GLY A 72 5.49 -7.08 -4.12
N LEU A 73 4.87 -5.96 -3.74
CA LEU A 73 5.52 -4.66 -3.58
C LEU A 73 6.70 -4.72 -2.60
N GLY A 74 6.57 -5.51 -1.55
CA GLY A 74 7.50 -5.48 -0.44
C GLY A 74 8.89 -5.98 -0.79
N GLN A 75 9.01 -7.07 -1.57
CA GLN A 75 10.32 -7.53 -2.04
C GLN A 75 10.98 -6.49 -2.95
N ARG A 76 10.20 -5.88 -3.85
CA ARG A 76 10.71 -4.90 -4.82
C ARG A 76 11.21 -3.63 -4.14
N LEU A 77 10.41 -3.08 -3.22
CA LEU A 77 10.77 -1.89 -2.44
C LEU A 77 11.99 -2.16 -1.56
N LYS A 78 12.03 -3.32 -0.89
CA LYS A 78 13.18 -3.70 -0.06
C LYS A 78 14.47 -3.85 -0.87
N ALA A 79 14.39 -4.41 -2.08
CA ALA A 79 15.55 -4.50 -2.97
C ALA A 79 16.08 -3.11 -3.37
N HIS A 80 15.19 -2.14 -3.62
CA HIS A 80 15.57 -0.75 -3.89
C HIS A 80 16.14 -0.03 -2.67
N ASP A 81 15.64 -0.33 -1.46
CA ASP A 81 16.16 0.23 -0.22
C ASP A 81 17.60 -0.25 0.07
N GLN A 82 17.87 -1.53 -0.24
CA GLN A 82 19.20 -2.14 -0.07
C GLN A 82 20.22 -1.65 -1.11
N ASP A 83 19.76 -1.19 -2.27
CA ASP A 83 20.62 -0.62 -3.31
C ASP A 83 20.98 0.84 -2.98
N LYS A 84 22.16 1.02 -2.38
CA LYS A 84 22.69 2.32 -1.97
C LYS A 84 22.94 3.31 -3.12
N GLN A 85 22.89 2.86 -4.39
CA GLN A 85 23.05 3.73 -5.55
C GLN A 85 21.73 4.42 -5.95
N LYS A 86 20.59 3.99 -5.39
CA LYS A 86 19.28 4.56 -5.69
C LYS A 86 18.99 5.74 -4.75
N ASP A 87 18.91 6.92 -5.34
CA ASP A 87 18.43 8.12 -4.65
C ASP A 87 16.90 8.18 -4.68
N TRP A 88 16.28 7.91 -3.54
CA TRP A 88 14.85 8.07 -3.32
C TRP A 88 14.55 8.20 -1.82
N SER A 89 13.54 9.02 -1.51
CA SER A 89 13.11 9.35 -0.14
C SER A 89 11.63 9.04 0.09
N ARG A 90 10.83 8.95 -0.99
CA ARG A 90 9.39 8.67 -0.93
C ARG A 90 8.96 7.72 -2.03
N PHE A 91 7.80 7.10 -1.84
CA PHE A 91 7.22 6.22 -2.85
C PHE A 91 5.69 6.25 -2.84
N SER A 92 5.11 5.97 -3.98
CA SER A 92 3.68 5.71 -4.13
C SER A 92 3.52 4.28 -4.65
N TRP A 93 2.41 3.63 -4.31
CA TRP A 93 2.13 2.28 -4.75
C TRP A 93 0.65 2.12 -5.08
N PHE A 94 0.36 1.24 -6.03
CA PHE A 94 -0.97 1.00 -6.56
C PHE A 94 -1.13 -0.50 -6.73
N SER A 95 -2.12 -1.06 -6.06
CA SER A 95 -2.39 -2.50 -5.98
C SER A 95 -3.57 -2.87 -6.87
N PHE A 96 -3.39 -3.94 -7.65
CA PHE A 96 -4.49 -4.64 -8.29
C PHE A 96 -5.14 -5.66 -7.36
N ASP A 97 -4.68 -5.85 -6.14
CA ASP A 97 -5.38 -6.69 -5.14
C ASP A 97 -6.40 -5.88 -4.34
N ASN A 98 -7.44 -6.55 -3.85
CA ASN A 98 -8.44 -5.94 -2.97
C ASN A 98 -7.95 -5.97 -1.52
N VAL A 99 -8.65 -5.21 -0.66
CA VAL A 99 -8.46 -5.23 0.79
C VAL A 99 -9.79 -5.50 1.46
N GLU A 100 -9.80 -6.40 2.42
CA GLU A 100 -11.00 -6.79 3.16
C GLU A 100 -10.73 -6.79 4.66
N ASP A 101 -11.77 -6.59 5.47
CA ASP A 101 -11.70 -6.77 6.92
C ASP A 101 -11.21 -8.16 7.25
N TRP A 102 -10.39 -8.27 8.30
CA TRP A 102 -9.80 -9.53 8.71
C TRP A 102 -10.52 -10.06 9.96
N PRO A 103 -11.44 -11.05 9.81
CA PRO A 103 -12.33 -11.46 10.91
C PRO A 103 -11.59 -12.01 12.13
N GLU A 104 -10.45 -12.69 11.92
CA GLU A 104 -9.67 -13.27 13.01
C GLU A 104 -8.84 -12.21 13.77
N ARG A 105 -8.87 -10.94 13.35
CA ARG A 105 -8.01 -9.90 13.92
C ARG A 105 -8.62 -8.51 13.90
N ASP A 106 -9.19 -8.12 15.04
CA ASP A 106 -9.87 -6.82 15.21
C ASP A 106 -8.97 -5.62 14.85
N GLY A 107 -9.56 -4.68 14.10
CA GLY A 107 -8.90 -3.50 13.57
C GLY A 107 -7.90 -3.76 12.42
N TRP A 108 -7.74 -5.01 11.97
CA TRP A 108 -6.90 -5.35 10.83
C TRP A 108 -7.71 -5.66 9.57
N SER A 109 -7.08 -5.42 8.44
CA SER A 109 -7.53 -5.82 7.11
C SER A 109 -6.43 -6.65 6.45
N ARG A 110 -6.81 -7.45 5.46
CA ARG A 110 -5.89 -8.32 4.70
C ARG A 110 -6.02 -8.07 3.20
N ILE A 111 -4.91 -8.32 2.51
CA ILE A 111 -4.89 -8.33 1.04
C ILE A 111 -5.62 -9.57 0.55
N VAL A 112 -6.51 -9.38 -0.43
CA VAL A 112 -7.18 -10.46 -1.16
C VAL A 112 -6.73 -10.40 -2.61
N THR A 113 -5.98 -11.42 -3.01
CA THR A 113 -5.33 -11.52 -4.31
C THR A 113 -6.36 -11.69 -5.43
N ARG A 114 -6.32 -10.82 -6.44
CA ARG A 114 -7.19 -10.95 -7.63
C ARG A 114 -6.47 -11.66 -8.78
N ASN A 115 -6.87 -12.88 -9.10
CA ASN A 115 -6.22 -13.65 -10.18
C ASN A 115 -6.50 -13.09 -11.57
N ALA A 116 -7.64 -12.43 -11.76
CA ALA A 116 -7.99 -11.70 -12.98
C ALA A 116 -8.72 -10.40 -12.62
N VAL A 117 -8.56 -9.41 -13.49
CA VAL A 117 -9.38 -8.18 -13.46
C VAL A 117 -10.61 -8.46 -14.30
N GLU A 118 -11.65 -8.99 -13.65
CA GLU A 118 -12.90 -9.34 -14.32
C GLU A 118 -13.86 -8.15 -14.34
N ASN A 119 -14.64 -8.02 -15.42
CA ASN A 119 -15.76 -7.08 -15.53
C ASN A 119 -15.39 -5.58 -15.43
N VAL A 120 -14.16 -5.18 -15.71
CA VAL A 120 -13.77 -3.75 -15.80
C VAL A 120 -14.08 -3.22 -17.19
N SER A 121 -14.98 -2.24 -17.28
CA SER A 121 -15.28 -1.56 -18.54
C SER A 121 -14.11 -0.70 -19.04
N THR A 122 -13.98 -0.49 -20.36
CA THR A 122 -12.99 0.43 -20.93
C THR A 122 -13.09 1.83 -20.34
N ARG A 123 -14.31 2.33 -20.12
CA ARG A 123 -14.55 3.64 -19.49
C ARG A 123 -14.00 3.68 -18.06
N SER A 124 -14.23 2.63 -17.27
CA SER A 124 -13.69 2.52 -15.91
C SER A 124 -12.15 2.53 -15.94
N ALA A 125 -11.56 1.72 -16.83
CA ALA A 125 -10.11 1.64 -16.98
C ALA A 125 -9.50 2.98 -17.36
N VAL A 126 -10.06 3.68 -18.36
CA VAL A 126 -9.58 5.00 -18.80
C VAL A 126 -9.64 6.01 -17.65
N GLY A 127 -10.75 6.06 -16.91
CA GLY A 127 -10.88 6.96 -15.77
C GLY A 127 -9.87 6.68 -14.64
N GLU A 128 -9.54 5.42 -14.40
CA GLU A 128 -8.52 5.05 -13.41
C GLU A 128 -7.09 5.36 -13.87
N PHE A 129 -6.78 5.18 -15.16
CA PHE A 129 -5.50 5.61 -15.71
C PHE A 129 -5.35 7.14 -15.65
N GLU A 130 -6.41 7.88 -15.93
CA GLU A 130 -6.39 9.33 -15.80
C GLU A 130 -6.21 9.77 -14.34
N ALA A 131 -6.94 9.17 -13.41
CA ALA A 131 -6.75 9.41 -11.98
C ALA A 131 -5.31 9.12 -11.55
N LEU A 132 -4.73 8.01 -12.01
CA LEU A 132 -3.33 7.68 -11.76
C LEU A 132 -2.39 8.77 -12.29
N LEU A 133 -2.53 9.16 -13.55
CA LEU A 133 -1.68 10.17 -14.17
C LEU A 133 -1.78 11.53 -13.46
N ILE A 134 -2.98 11.95 -13.06
CA ILE A 134 -3.20 13.17 -12.27
C ILE A 134 -2.47 13.10 -10.93
N GLN A 135 -2.58 11.98 -10.21
CA GLN A 135 -1.93 11.82 -8.90
C GLN A 135 -0.41 11.80 -9.01
N VAL A 136 0.13 11.14 -10.04
CA VAL A 136 1.57 10.98 -10.25
C VAL A 136 2.22 12.26 -10.77
N LEU A 137 1.61 12.92 -11.76
CA LEU A 137 2.16 14.12 -12.39
C LEU A 137 1.85 15.40 -11.61
N GLY A 138 0.99 15.32 -10.59
CA GLY A 138 0.60 16.48 -9.78
C GLY A 138 -0.13 17.55 -10.60
N THR A 139 -0.75 17.18 -11.73
CA THR A 139 -1.49 18.08 -12.61
C THR A 139 -2.82 18.48 -11.94
N ARG A 140 -2.76 19.52 -11.10
CA ARG A 140 -3.89 19.94 -10.25
C ARG A 140 -4.85 20.96 -10.90
N SER A 141 -4.86 21.11 -12.23
CA SER A 141 -5.80 22.03 -12.89
C SER A 141 -7.14 21.35 -13.22
N GLN A 142 -8.10 21.51 -12.30
CA GLN A 142 -9.56 21.35 -12.46
C GLN A 142 -10.07 19.90 -12.71
N ASN A 143 -11.04 19.48 -11.88
CA ASN A 143 -11.62 18.13 -11.75
C ASN A 143 -10.65 17.00 -11.39
N GLN A 144 -10.47 16.79 -10.07
CA GLN A 144 -9.77 15.63 -9.54
C GLN A 144 -10.60 14.37 -9.79
N MET A 145 -10.34 13.67 -10.89
CA MET A 145 -10.77 12.28 -10.99
C MET A 145 -10.14 11.48 -9.84
N ARG A 146 -11.00 10.80 -9.09
CA ARG A 146 -10.63 9.91 -8.00
C ARG A 146 -10.87 8.49 -8.49
N PHE A 147 -10.03 7.55 -8.04
CA PHE A 147 -10.36 6.14 -8.21
C PHE A 147 -11.73 5.87 -7.57
N THR A 148 -12.68 5.38 -8.37
CA THR A 148 -14.07 5.19 -7.94
C THR A 148 -14.26 3.92 -7.10
N GLY A 149 -13.37 2.94 -7.24
CA GLY A 149 -13.39 1.68 -6.49
C GLY A 149 -12.13 1.36 -5.68
N ALA A 150 -11.10 2.22 -5.76
CA ALA A 150 -9.85 1.99 -5.02
C ALA A 150 -9.87 2.65 -3.64
N GLU A 151 -9.33 1.96 -2.66
CA GLU A 151 -9.18 2.50 -1.32
C GLU A 151 -7.82 3.17 -1.14
N ARG A 152 -7.81 4.43 -0.70
CA ARG A 152 -6.58 5.11 -0.30
C ARG A 152 -6.16 4.67 1.11
N TRP A 153 -4.90 4.30 1.25
CA TRP A 153 -4.27 3.95 2.53
C TRP A 153 -3.20 4.98 2.90
N GLU A 154 -3.26 5.46 4.14
CA GLU A 154 -2.29 6.37 4.70
C GLU A 154 -1.19 5.59 5.41
N GLN A 155 0.05 6.05 5.34
CA GLN A 155 1.17 5.40 5.99
C GLN A 155 1.00 5.39 7.51
N ILE A 156 1.41 4.28 8.13
CA ILE A 156 1.67 4.22 9.58
C ILE A 156 3.08 4.74 9.85
N PHE A 157 3.20 5.65 10.82
CA PHE A 157 4.47 6.24 11.23
C PHE A 157 5.02 5.56 12.49
N VAL A 158 6.32 5.65 12.73
CA VAL A 158 6.97 5.15 13.95
C VAL A 158 6.30 5.72 15.20
N ALA A 159 5.89 6.99 15.18
CA ALA A 159 5.18 7.64 16.28
C ALA A 159 3.82 6.96 16.60
N ASP A 160 3.17 6.32 15.62
CA ASP A 160 1.87 5.66 15.82
C ASP A 160 1.96 4.43 16.74
N TYR A 161 3.16 3.90 16.96
CA TYR A 161 3.42 2.75 17.85
C TYR A 161 3.48 3.13 19.33
N ALA A 162 3.64 4.42 19.65
CA ALA A 162 3.74 4.87 21.02
C ALA A 162 2.49 4.49 21.86
N PRO A 163 2.62 4.29 23.18
CA PRO A 163 1.47 4.05 24.05
C PRO A 163 0.41 5.15 23.91
N GLY A 164 -0.87 4.78 23.74
CA GLY A 164 -1.99 5.71 23.54
C GLY A 164 -2.21 6.19 22.08
N PHE A 165 -1.28 5.91 21.17
CA PHE A 165 -1.38 6.29 19.75
C PHE A 165 -2.12 5.24 18.91
N LEU A 166 -2.12 5.42 17.59
CA LEU A 166 -2.99 4.70 16.67
C LEU A 166 -2.84 3.17 16.76
N MET A 167 -1.60 2.67 16.80
CA MET A 167 -1.36 1.23 16.93
C MET A 167 -1.68 0.68 18.33
N SER A 168 -2.03 1.53 19.32
CA SER A 168 -2.63 1.08 20.60
C SER A 168 -4.07 0.61 20.48
N ARG A 169 -4.73 0.92 19.37
CA ARG A 169 -6.16 0.72 19.16
C ARG A 169 -6.50 -0.57 18.42
N VAL A 170 -5.50 -1.28 17.92
CA VAL A 170 -5.62 -2.55 17.18
C VAL A 170 -4.77 -3.63 17.86
N ASP A 171 -4.99 -4.90 17.49
CA ASP A 171 -4.10 -5.98 17.92
C ASP A 171 -2.64 -5.67 17.52
N ARG A 172 -1.73 -5.60 18.49
CA ARG A 172 -0.32 -5.21 18.30
C ARG A 172 0.61 -6.35 17.90
N ARG A 173 0.14 -7.60 17.88
CA ARG A 173 1.01 -8.75 17.56
C ARG A 173 1.64 -8.59 16.17
N PRO A 174 2.96 -8.59 15.99
CA PRO A 174 3.54 -8.44 14.65
C PRO A 174 3.02 -9.53 13.70
N ILE A 175 2.67 -9.18 12.45
CA ILE A 175 2.32 -10.20 11.46
C ILE A 175 3.60 -10.90 11.04
N LYS A 176 3.72 -12.17 11.43
CA LYS A 176 4.83 -13.03 11.00
C LYS A 176 4.71 -13.32 9.49
N SER A 177 5.85 -13.41 8.81
CA SER A 177 5.92 -13.70 7.36
C SER A 177 5.13 -14.95 6.94
N ARG A 178 5.16 -16.01 7.75
CA ARG A 178 4.43 -17.26 7.47
C ARG A 178 2.91 -17.07 7.49
N LEU A 179 2.39 -16.21 8.36
CA LEU A 179 0.96 -15.90 8.42
C LEU A 179 0.54 -15.12 7.17
N LEU A 180 1.37 -14.18 6.70
CA LEU A 180 1.12 -13.50 5.41
C LEU A 180 1.02 -14.47 4.22
N ALA A 181 1.72 -15.61 4.25
CA ALA A 181 1.60 -16.61 3.20
C ALA A 181 0.27 -17.35 3.22
N SER A 182 -0.18 -17.77 4.40
CA SER A 182 -1.47 -18.46 4.53
C SER A 182 -2.67 -17.60 4.16
N TYR A 183 -2.61 -16.26 4.27
CA TYR A 183 -3.76 -15.39 3.92
C TYR A 183 -3.94 -15.16 2.42
N LEU A 184 -2.97 -15.53 1.59
CA LEU A 184 -3.01 -15.29 0.14
C LEU A 184 -3.23 -16.57 -0.67
N GLU A 185 -3.26 -17.72 0.01
CA GLU A 185 -3.57 -19.04 -0.54
C GLU A 185 -5.01 -19.48 -0.24
N LEU A 186 -5.80 -18.62 0.41
CA LEU A 186 -7.24 -18.76 0.67
C LEU A 186 -8.03 -17.86 -0.28
#